data_AF-A0A4T0X683-F1
#
_entry.id   AF-A0A4T0X683-F1
#
_cell.length_a   1.000
_cell.length_b   1.000
_cell.length_c   1.000
_cell.angle_alpha   90.00
_cell.angle_beta   90.00
_cell.angle_gamma   90.00
#
_symmetry.space_group_name_H-M   'P 1'
#
loop_
_entity.id
_entity.type
_entity.pdbx_description
1 polymer ?
#
loop_
_entity_poly.entity_id
_entity_poly.type
_entity_poly.pdbx_seq_one_letter_code
_entity_poly.pdbx_strand_id
1 'polypeptide(L)'
;MSLSTEQLEELTKQRRDTQDLDFENYCRIKKEILKLVIDVKNGAKVDESLLKELSRLENELKAAKLKTELSLDLDLVRFVNTNEQLNSHTQKNNQYLTDLIISSTKEYKQLQKRIELAQQILENRQALNKTISNYLEKSKRITLTKKELQQLFDNEDDNLQLVIDSGKLIQEDQYNPENTKYEFIFSRNSSFKLSLEELQANIQIQIDECKEAQRNIEDSKKTWKQASEKLVNLLSKIETEVL
;
A
#
# COMPACT_ATOMS: atom_id res chain seq x y z
N MET A 1 14.29 8.94 -11.38
CA MET A 1 14.75 8.61 -12.75
C MET A 1 16.17 8.12 -12.64
N SER A 2 16.37 6.81 -12.67
CA SER A 2 17.70 6.20 -12.72
C SER A 2 18.25 6.36 -14.14
N LEU A 3 19.46 6.88 -14.27
CA LEU A 3 20.21 6.82 -15.53
C LEU A 3 20.30 5.36 -15.96
N SER A 4 20.08 5.08 -17.24
CA SER A 4 20.25 3.72 -17.75
C SER A 4 21.71 3.28 -17.59
N THR A 5 21.94 1.98 -17.51
CA THR A 5 23.30 1.39 -17.44
C THR A 5 24.19 1.90 -18.58
N GLU A 6 23.62 2.08 -19.77
CA GLU A 6 24.30 2.66 -20.93
C GLU A 6 24.68 4.14 -20.71
N GLN A 7 23.81 4.94 -20.10
CA GLN A 7 24.11 6.34 -19.76
C GLN A 7 25.21 6.45 -18.70
N LEU A 8 25.23 5.54 -17.73
CA LEU A 8 26.29 5.44 -16.72
C LEU A 8 27.62 5.03 -17.34
N GLU A 9 27.63 4.04 -18.24
CA GLU A 9 28.83 3.61 -18.96
C GLU A 9 29.38 4.72 -19.87
N GLU A 10 28.51 5.45 -20.56
CA GLU A 10 28.89 6.55 -21.44
C GLU A 10 29.44 7.75 -20.66
N LEU A 11 28.83 8.11 -19.53
CA LEU A 11 29.36 9.12 -18.61
C LEU A 11 30.71 8.71 -18.02
N THR A 12 30.87 7.44 -17.64
CA THR A 12 32.13 6.92 -17.09
C THR A 12 33.23 6.90 -18.15
N LYS A 13 32.87 6.61 -19.41
CA LYS A 13 33.77 6.62 -20.55
C LYS A 13 34.21 8.05 -20.91
N GLN A 14 33.27 8.99 -21.01
CA GLN A 14 33.58 10.41 -21.24
C GLN A 14 34.45 11.01 -20.13
N ARG A 15 34.27 10.59 -18.88
CA ARG A 15 35.08 11.05 -17.73
C ARG A 15 36.51 10.52 -17.79
N ARG A 16 36.68 9.23 -18.13
CA ARG A 16 38.00 8.65 -18.45
C ARG A 16 38.65 9.39 -19.61
N ASP A 17 37.93 9.59 -20.70
CA ASP A 17 38.45 10.24 -21.91
C ASP A 17 38.84 11.73 -21.72
N THR A 18 38.36 12.42 -20.69
CA THR A 18 38.74 13.83 -20.42
C THR A 18 39.75 13.98 -19.29
N GLN A 19 39.63 13.20 -18.21
CA GLN A 19 40.54 13.29 -17.07
C GLN A 19 41.85 12.54 -17.30
N ASP A 20 41.77 11.36 -17.94
CA ASP A 20 42.98 10.65 -18.36
C ASP A 20 43.70 11.49 -19.41
N LEU A 21 43.00 12.20 -20.29
CA LEU A 21 43.62 13.07 -21.29
C LEU A 21 44.38 14.26 -20.68
N ASP A 22 43.83 14.90 -19.64
CA ASP A 22 44.49 16.04 -18.98
C ASP A 22 45.68 15.60 -18.13
N PHE A 23 45.54 14.50 -17.40
CA PHE A 23 46.64 13.89 -16.65
C PHE A 23 47.73 13.31 -17.57
N GLU A 24 47.35 12.62 -18.65
CA GLU A 24 48.26 12.11 -19.67
C GLU A 24 49.00 13.24 -20.36
N ASN A 25 48.33 14.35 -20.68
CA ASN A 25 48.96 15.53 -21.26
C ASN A 25 49.99 16.16 -20.29
N TYR A 26 49.65 16.28 -19.01
CA TYR A 26 50.59 16.69 -17.96
C TYR A 26 51.80 15.75 -17.87
N CYS A 27 51.58 14.44 -17.86
CA CYS A 27 52.63 13.43 -17.86
C CYS A 27 53.49 13.46 -19.13
N ARG A 28 52.89 13.76 -20.29
CA ARG A 28 53.58 13.88 -21.58
C ARG A 28 54.54 15.06 -21.59
N ILE A 29 54.07 16.26 -21.23
CA ILE A 29 54.90 17.47 -21.16
C ILE A 29 56.06 17.28 -20.16
N LYS A 30 55.77 16.65 -19.01
CA LYS A 30 56.80 16.30 -18.02
C LYS A 30 57.87 15.35 -18.57
N LYS A 31 57.48 14.35 -19.37
CA LYS A 31 58.42 13.42 -20.04
C LYS A 31 59.27 14.14 -21.09
N GLU A 32 58.71 15.08 -21.83
CA GLU A 32 59.43 15.89 -22.82
C GLU A 32 60.50 16.79 -22.17
N ILE A 33 60.15 17.48 -21.08
CA ILE A 33 61.11 18.24 -20.29
C ILE A 33 62.22 17.33 -19.74
N LEU A 34 61.87 16.14 -19.24
CA LEU A 34 62.85 15.18 -18.72
C LEU A 34 63.85 14.73 -19.80
N LYS A 35 63.37 14.49 -21.03
CA LYS A 35 64.24 14.15 -22.18
C LYS A 35 65.24 15.27 -22.46
N LEU A 36 64.76 16.52 -22.54
CA LEU A 36 65.64 17.67 -22.76
C LEU A 36 66.69 17.82 -21.65
N VAL A 37 66.33 17.58 -20.39
CA VAL A 37 67.27 17.60 -19.26
C VAL A 37 68.33 16.50 -19.39
N ILE A 38 67.93 15.29 -19.83
CA ILE A 38 68.85 14.18 -20.08
C ILE A 38 69.81 14.52 -21.23
N ASP A 39 69.30 15.12 -22.31
CA ASP A 39 70.11 15.49 -23.49
C ASP A 39 71.16 16.55 -23.15
N VAL A 40 70.79 17.57 -22.36
CA VAL A 40 71.73 18.57 -21.84
C VAL A 40 72.77 17.92 -20.92
N LYS A 41 72.36 17.00 -20.04
CA LYS A 41 73.29 16.24 -19.17
C LYS A 41 74.27 15.38 -19.97
N ASN A 42 73.87 14.92 -21.15
CA ASN A 42 74.70 14.14 -22.08
C ASN A 42 75.58 15.01 -22.99
N GLY A 43 75.62 16.33 -22.78
CA GLY A 43 76.55 17.24 -23.47
C GLY A 43 75.96 17.96 -24.70
N ALA A 44 74.64 17.95 -24.88
CA ALA A 44 73.99 18.80 -25.89
C ALA A 44 74.25 20.29 -25.59
N LYS A 45 74.53 21.08 -26.64
CA LYS A 45 74.73 22.53 -26.50
C LYS A 45 73.42 23.20 -26.12
N VAL A 46 73.47 24.02 -25.07
CA VAL A 46 72.36 24.90 -24.70
C VAL A 46 72.40 26.12 -25.63
N ASP A 47 71.39 26.24 -26.50
CA ASP A 47 71.21 27.37 -27.38
C ASP A 47 69.93 28.16 -27.04
N GLU A 48 69.75 29.31 -27.69
CA GLU A 48 68.60 30.18 -27.45
C GLU A 48 67.27 29.55 -27.88
N SER A 49 67.31 28.59 -28.81
CA SER A 49 66.14 27.84 -29.27
C SER A 49 65.65 26.87 -28.19
N LEU A 50 66.57 26.12 -27.58
CA LEU A 50 66.29 25.20 -26.47
C LEU A 50 65.73 25.95 -25.24
N LEU A 51 66.25 27.14 -24.95
CA LEU A 51 65.74 27.99 -23.86
C LEU A 51 64.30 28.48 -24.11
N LYS A 52 63.95 28.80 -25.36
CA LYS A 52 62.58 29.16 -25.77
C LYS A 52 61.64 27.96 -25.68
N GLU A 53 62.10 26.78 -26.12
CA GLU A 53 61.36 25.51 -26.03
C GLU A 53 61.08 25.13 -24.57
N LEU A 54 62.10 25.22 -23.70
CA LEU A 54 61.96 24.95 -22.26
C LEU A 54 60.97 25.91 -21.59
N SER A 55 61.04 27.21 -21.93
CA SER A 55 60.11 28.21 -21.40
C SER A 55 58.67 27.95 -21.85
N ARG A 56 58.47 27.50 -23.10
CA ARG A 56 57.15 27.08 -23.61
C ARG A 56 56.63 25.86 -22.84
N LEU A 57 57.43 24.81 -22.74
CA LEU A 57 57.06 23.57 -22.05
C LEU A 57 56.80 23.80 -20.55
N GLU A 58 57.55 24.70 -19.90
CA GLU A 58 57.31 25.06 -18.50
C GLU A 58 55.95 25.74 -18.31
N ASN A 59 55.57 26.65 -19.20
CA ASN A 59 54.27 27.32 -19.14
C ASN A 59 53.13 26.33 -19.45
N GLU A 60 53.31 25.46 -20.42
CA GLU A 60 52.35 24.38 -20.73
C GLU A 60 52.19 23.40 -19.56
N LEU A 61 53.28 23.06 -18.87
CA LEU A 61 53.25 22.22 -17.68
C LEU A 61 52.47 22.88 -16.53
N LYS A 62 52.71 24.18 -16.29
CA LYS A 62 51.98 24.94 -15.26
C LYS A 62 50.48 25.01 -15.57
N ALA A 63 50.12 25.26 -16.83
CA ALA A 63 48.73 25.28 -17.27
C ALA A 63 48.06 23.91 -17.14
N ALA A 64 48.73 22.83 -17.58
CA ALA A 64 48.21 21.46 -17.48
C ALA A 64 48.02 21.01 -16.02
N LYS A 65 48.96 21.39 -15.14
CA LYS A 65 48.84 21.14 -13.70
C LYS A 65 47.62 21.83 -13.10
N LEU A 66 47.46 23.13 -13.36
CA LEU A 66 46.32 23.91 -12.86
C LEU A 66 44.99 23.35 -13.36
N LYS A 67 44.92 22.96 -14.65
CA LYS A 67 43.72 22.37 -15.23
C LYS A 67 43.33 21.05 -14.55
N THR A 68 44.32 20.22 -14.24
CA THR A 68 44.11 18.94 -13.53
C THR A 68 43.61 19.18 -12.11
N GLU A 69 44.23 20.09 -11.37
CA GLU A 69 43.84 20.45 -10.00
C GLU A 69 42.40 20.99 -9.94
N LEU A 70 42.05 21.94 -10.81
CA LEU A 70 40.69 22.48 -10.89
C LEU A 70 39.64 21.41 -11.24
N SER A 71 40.00 20.46 -12.09
CA SER A 71 39.09 19.37 -12.48
C SER A 71 38.83 18.41 -11.31
N LEU A 72 39.83 18.13 -10.49
CA LEU A 72 39.69 17.32 -9.28
C LEU A 72 38.84 18.02 -8.22
N ASP A 73 39.05 19.32 -8.00
CA ASP A 73 38.26 20.11 -7.05
C ASP A 73 36.78 20.16 -7.44
N LEU A 74 36.51 20.39 -8.73
CA LEU A 74 35.15 20.42 -9.27
C LEU A 74 34.44 19.07 -9.11
N ASP A 75 35.17 17.97 -9.25
CA ASP A 75 34.66 16.63 -9.04
C ASP A 75 34.38 16.31 -7.58
N LEU A 76 35.24 16.76 -6.67
CA LEU A 76 35.00 16.63 -5.23
C LEU A 76 33.72 17.37 -4.83
N VAL A 77 33.53 18.60 -5.32
CA VAL A 77 32.32 19.38 -5.08
C VAL A 77 31.08 18.69 -5.65
N ARG A 78 31.16 18.17 -6.88
CA ARG A 78 30.05 17.40 -7.48
C ARG A 78 29.71 16.17 -6.66
N PHE A 79 30.72 15.41 -6.24
CA PHE A 79 30.51 14.21 -5.43
C PHE A 79 29.83 14.53 -4.10
N VAL A 80 30.33 15.54 -3.37
CA VAL A 80 29.74 15.97 -2.09
C VAL A 80 28.28 16.38 -2.28
N ASN A 81 27.98 17.23 -3.26
CA ASN A 81 26.62 17.68 -3.53
C ASN A 81 25.68 16.52 -3.91
N THR A 82 26.12 15.62 -4.80
CA THR A 82 25.31 14.46 -5.18
C THR A 82 25.07 13.53 -4.00
N ASN A 83 26.07 13.32 -3.14
CA ASN A 83 25.95 12.49 -1.96
C ASN A 83 24.98 13.08 -0.92
N GLU A 84 25.04 14.39 -0.69
CA GLU A 84 24.09 15.10 0.17
C GLU A 84 22.66 15.01 -0.35
N GLN A 85 22.46 15.20 -1.67
CA GLN A 85 21.16 15.04 -2.30
C GLN A 85 20.63 13.61 -2.16
N LEU A 86 21.48 12.61 -2.39
CA LEU A 86 21.13 11.20 -2.23
C LEU A 86 20.68 10.92 -0.80
N ASN A 87 21.45 11.34 0.20
CA ASN A 87 21.10 11.17 1.61
C ASN A 87 19.78 11.84 1.97
N SER A 88 19.55 13.07 1.48
CA SER A 88 18.29 13.79 1.68
C SER A 88 17.09 13.05 1.07
N HIS A 89 17.25 12.54 -0.15
CA HIS A 89 16.19 11.77 -0.83
C HIS A 89 15.92 10.43 -0.13
N THR A 90 16.96 9.72 0.29
CA THR A 90 16.83 8.47 1.05
C THR A 90 16.08 8.70 2.37
N GLN A 91 16.43 9.75 3.11
CA GLN A 91 15.74 10.09 4.35
C GLN A 91 14.26 10.42 4.12
N LYS A 92 13.94 11.22 3.10
CA LYS A 92 12.55 11.55 2.73
C LYS A 92 11.75 10.32 2.33
N ASN A 93 12.32 9.44 1.52
CA ASN A 93 11.67 8.21 1.09
C ASN A 93 11.40 7.27 2.27
N ASN A 94 12.37 7.10 3.16
CA ASN A 94 12.21 6.26 4.34
C ASN A 94 11.11 6.78 5.26
N GLN A 95 11.05 8.10 5.46
CA GLN A 95 9.99 8.71 6.26
C GLN A 95 8.62 8.54 5.62
N TYR A 96 8.50 8.83 4.32
CA TYR A 96 7.26 8.63 3.56
C TYR A 96 6.76 7.17 3.63
N LEU A 97 7.65 6.20 3.43
CA LEU A 97 7.31 4.77 3.51
C LEU A 97 6.89 4.37 4.92
N THR A 98 7.59 4.86 5.95
CA THR A 98 7.26 4.58 7.35
C THR A 98 5.86 5.11 7.69
N ASP A 99 5.55 6.35 7.31
CA ASP A 99 4.25 6.97 7.54
C ASP A 99 3.12 6.20 6.82
N LEU A 100 3.37 5.77 5.58
CA LEU A 100 2.43 4.95 4.80
C LEU A 100 2.18 3.57 5.44
N ILE A 101 3.22 2.93 5.96
CA ILE A 101 3.10 1.64 6.67
C ILE A 101 2.29 1.82 7.95
N ILE A 102 2.54 2.89 8.72
CA ILE A 102 1.81 3.17 9.96
C ILE A 102 0.33 3.44 9.66
N SER A 103 0.02 4.27 8.66
CA SER A 103 -1.36 4.57 8.28
C SER A 103 -2.11 3.32 7.80
N SER A 104 -1.50 2.54 6.90
CA SER A 104 -2.07 1.30 6.38
C SER A 104 -2.31 0.26 7.49
N THR A 105 -1.38 0.15 8.45
CA THR A 105 -1.53 -0.75 9.60
C THR A 105 -2.71 -0.34 10.49
N LYS A 106 -2.92 0.97 10.66
CA LYS A 106 -4.06 1.50 11.43
C LYS A 106 -5.39 1.19 10.74
N GLU A 107 -5.48 1.41 9.43
CA GLU A 107 -6.67 1.07 8.64
C GLU A 107 -6.98 -0.43 8.70
N TYR A 108 -5.97 -1.28 8.55
CA TYR A 108 -6.13 -2.73 8.67
C TYR A 108 -6.70 -3.14 10.03
N LYS A 109 -6.18 -2.58 11.13
CA LYS A 109 -6.71 -2.84 12.49
C LYS A 109 -8.17 -2.39 12.64
N GLN A 110 -8.55 -1.27 12.03
CA GLN A 110 -9.93 -0.79 12.06
C GLN A 110 -10.87 -1.70 11.26
N LEU A 111 -10.44 -2.13 10.08
CA LEU A 111 -11.21 -3.04 9.24
C LEU A 111 -11.44 -4.37 9.95
N GLN A 112 -10.41 -4.92 10.57
CA GLN A 112 -10.50 -6.19 11.30
C GLN A 112 -11.53 -6.12 12.44
N LYS A 113 -11.52 -5.04 13.24
CA LYS A 113 -12.55 -4.83 14.28
C LYS A 113 -13.97 -4.74 13.72
N ARG A 114 -14.14 -4.11 12.54
CA ARG A 114 -15.46 -4.02 11.89
C ARG A 114 -15.94 -5.39 11.42
N ILE A 115 -15.04 -6.24 10.91
CA ILE A 115 -15.37 -7.61 10.51
C ILE A 115 -15.79 -8.43 11.72
N GLU A 116 -15.04 -8.37 12.83
CA GLU A 116 -15.39 -9.07 14.08
C GLU A 116 -16.76 -8.65 14.61
N LEU A 117 -17.06 -7.34 14.61
CA LEU A 117 -18.38 -6.82 14.99
C LEU A 117 -19.50 -7.32 14.05
N ALA A 118 -19.26 -7.33 12.74
CA ALA A 118 -20.23 -7.82 11.77
C ALA A 118 -20.52 -9.32 11.97
N GLN A 119 -19.48 -10.14 12.21
CA GLN A 119 -19.63 -11.56 12.53
C GLN A 119 -20.49 -11.77 13.77
N GLN A 120 -20.22 -11.02 14.85
CA GLN A 120 -21.01 -11.11 16.08
C GLN A 120 -22.48 -10.73 15.86
N ILE A 121 -22.74 -9.70 15.05
CA ILE A 121 -24.13 -9.31 14.69
C ILE A 121 -24.83 -10.43 13.92
N LEU A 122 -24.14 -11.08 12.98
CA LEU A 122 -24.72 -12.19 12.21
C LEU A 122 -25.01 -13.40 13.08
N GLU A 123 -24.10 -13.77 13.99
CA GLU A 123 -24.32 -14.84 14.97
C GLU A 123 -25.53 -14.55 15.86
N ASN A 124 -25.66 -13.31 16.34
CA ASN A 124 -26.82 -12.88 17.12
C ASN A 124 -28.13 -12.96 16.33
N ARG A 125 -28.12 -12.55 15.04
CA ARG A 125 -29.28 -12.67 14.15
C ARG A 125 -29.66 -14.14 13.93
N GLN A 126 -28.68 -15.02 13.77
CA GLN A 126 -28.93 -16.45 13.62
C GLN A 126 -29.55 -17.06 14.90
N ALA A 127 -29.05 -16.67 16.08
CA ALA A 127 -29.62 -17.09 17.35
C ALA A 127 -31.07 -16.59 17.54
N LEU A 128 -31.36 -15.35 17.13
CA LEU A 128 -32.70 -14.78 17.16
C LEU A 128 -33.64 -15.54 16.22
N ASN A 129 -33.23 -15.81 14.98
CA ASN A 129 -34.03 -16.57 14.01
C ASN A 129 -34.32 -17.99 14.51
N LYS A 130 -33.34 -18.65 15.15
CA LYS A 130 -33.56 -19.96 15.77
C LYS A 130 -34.59 -19.88 16.90
N THR A 131 -34.54 -18.81 17.69
CA THR A 131 -35.51 -18.57 18.78
C THR A 131 -36.92 -18.34 18.24
N ILE A 132 -37.07 -17.51 17.21
CA ILE A 132 -38.35 -17.27 16.52
C ILE A 132 -38.88 -18.57 15.91
N SER A 133 -38.03 -19.33 15.21
CA SER A 133 -38.41 -20.61 14.60
C SER A 133 -38.90 -21.60 15.66
N ASN A 134 -38.17 -21.74 16.78
CA ASN A 134 -38.58 -22.57 17.91
C ASN A 134 -39.90 -22.11 18.52
N TYR A 135 -40.16 -20.80 18.57
CA TYR A 135 -41.41 -20.25 19.09
C TYR A 135 -42.58 -20.56 18.15
N LEU A 136 -42.39 -20.38 16.85
CA LEU A 136 -43.39 -20.69 15.82
C LEU A 136 -43.68 -22.21 15.74
N GLU A 137 -42.67 -23.06 15.93
CA GLU A 137 -42.87 -24.52 15.99
C GLU A 137 -43.66 -24.96 17.23
N LYS A 138 -43.44 -24.30 18.37
CA LYS A 138 -44.11 -24.62 19.64
C LYS A 138 -45.49 -23.99 19.77
N SER A 139 -45.70 -22.81 19.20
CA SER A 139 -46.96 -22.07 19.26
C SER A 139 -47.56 -21.96 17.86
N LYS A 140 -48.26 -23.01 17.43
CA LYS A 140 -49.09 -23.00 16.19
C LYS A 140 -50.25 -22.00 16.24
N ARG A 141 -50.42 -21.35 17.39
CA ARG A 141 -51.52 -20.46 17.71
C ARG A 141 -50.96 -19.22 18.36
N ILE A 142 -51.36 -18.06 17.87
CA ILE A 142 -51.07 -16.79 18.52
C ILE A 142 -52.43 -16.18 18.88
N THR A 143 -52.58 -15.76 20.13
CA THR A 143 -53.76 -15.04 20.59
C THR A 143 -53.41 -13.58 20.74
N LEU A 144 -54.08 -12.69 20.01
CA LEU A 144 -53.88 -11.24 20.09
C LEU A 144 -55.20 -10.56 20.42
N THR A 145 -55.14 -9.50 21.22
CA THR A 145 -56.26 -8.58 21.42
C THR A 145 -56.40 -7.63 20.24
N LYS A 146 -57.61 -7.08 20.04
CA LYS A 146 -57.88 -6.09 18.99
C LYS A 146 -56.97 -4.85 19.11
N LYS A 147 -56.68 -4.42 20.35
CA LYS A 147 -55.72 -3.35 20.64
C LYS A 147 -54.30 -3.68 20.19
N GLU A 148 -53.82 -4.89 20.43
CA GLU A 148 -52.49 -5.33 19.99
C GLU A 148 -52.41 -5.43 18.46
N LEU A 149 -53.49 -5.82 17.79
CA LEU A 149 -53.56 -5.84 16.32
C LEU A 149 -53.49 -4.42 15.73
N GLN A 150 -54.23 -3.45 16.30
CA GLN A 150 -54.18 -2.03 15.92
C GLN A 150 -52.81 -1.38 16.17
N GLN A 151 -52.01 -1.91 17.09
CA GLN A 151 -50.64 -1.42 17.33
C GLN A 151 -49.62 -2.01 16.36
N LEU A 152 -49.90 -3.19 15.80
CA LEU A 152 -49.03 -3.86 14.84
C LEU A 152 -49.24 -3.36 13.40
N PHE A 153 -50.45 -2.91 13.09
CA PHE A 153 -50.81 -2.31 11.81
C PHE A 153 -51.24 -0.88 12.10
N ASP A 154 -50.47 0.10 11.62
CA ASP A 154 -50.79 1.52 11.77
C ASP A 154 -52.27 1.75 11.40
N ASN A 155 -52.96 2.52 12.25
CA ASN A 155 -54.43 2.58 12.46
C ASN A 155 -55.32 2.89 11.24
N GLU A 156 -54.83 2.84 10.02
CA GLU A 156 -55.56 3.22 8.81
C GLU A 156 -55.30 2.22 7.68
N ASP A 157 -55.99 1.06 7.66
CA ASP A 157 -56.33 0.41 6.38
C ASP A 157 -57.18 -0.87 6.48
N ASP A 158 -57.82 -1.22 5.35
CA ASP A 158 -58.53 -2.46 5.03
C ASP A 158 -57.76 -3.75 5.41
N ASN A 159 -56.44 -3.65 5.55
CA ASN A 159 -55.55 -4.73 5.99
C ASN A 159 -55.87 -5.23 7.40
N LEU A 160 -56.27 -4.35 8.33
CA LEU A 160 -56.64 -4.75 9.69
C LEU A 160 -57.92 -5.59 9.70
N GLN A 161 -58.90 -5.21 8.87
CA GLN A 161 -60.16 -5.93 8.70
C GLN A 161 -59.89 -7.35 8.17
N LEU A 162 -59.04 -7.45 7.13
CA LEU A 162 -58.67 -8.70 6.48
C LEU A 162 -57.91 -9.66 7.43
N VAL A 163 -57.07 -9.10 8.32
CA VAL A 163 -56.42 -9.87 9.39
C VAL A 163 -57.45 -10.37 10.38
N ILE A 164 -58.35 -9.54 10.91
CA ILE A 164 -59.40 -9.98 11.84
C ILE A 164 -60.25 -11.11 11.25
N ASP A 165 -60.62 -11.03 9.98
CA ASP A 165 -61.39 -12.07 9.27
C ASP A 165 -60.65 -13.41 9.16
N SER A 166 -59.31 -13.38 9.13
CA SER A 166 -58.46 -14.58 9.11
C SER A 166 -58.27 -15.22 10.50
N GLY A 167 -58.64 -14.50 11.57
CA GLY A 167 -58.54 -14.94 12.96
C GLY A 167 -59.83 -15.58 13.46
N LYS A 168 -59.71 -16.53 14.38
CA LYS A 168 -60.86 -17.10 15.10
C LYS A 168 -61.12 -16.30 16.38
N LEU A 169 -62.27 -15.67 16.51
CA LEU A 169 -62.70 -15.04 17.75
C LEU A 169 -62.73 -16.06 18.91
N ILE A 170 -61.97 -15.81 19.98
CA ILE A 170 -61.91 -16.69 21.17
C ILE A 170 -62.67 -16.07 22.34
N GLN A 171 -62.58 -14.76 22.51
CA GLN A 171 -63.14 -14.06 23.65
C GLN A 171 -63.58 -12.66 23.25
N GLU A 172 -64.86 -12.35 23.44
CA GLU A 172 -65.44 -11.04 23.20
C GLU A 172 -65.61 -10.30 24.53
N ASP A 173 -65.10 -9.07 24.62
CA ASP A 173 -65.25 -8.20 25.79
C ASP A 173 -66.30 -7.13 25.47
N GLN A 174 -67.51 -7.30 26.01
CA GLN A 174 -68.65 -6.42 25.74
C GLN A 174 -68.51 -5.03 26.35
N TYR A 175 -67.63 -4.86 27.34
CA TYR A 175 -67.43 -3.58 28.03
C TYR A 175 -66.22 -2.82 27.47
N ASN A 176 -65.26 -3.53 26.86
CA ASN A 176 -64.16 -2.91 26.14
C ASN A 176 -63.81 -3.70 24.85
N PRO A 177 -64.35 -3.30 23.69
CA PRO A 177 -64.14 -3.99 22.42
C PRO A 177 -62.68 -4.17 22.02
N GLU A 178 -61.79 -3.30 22.52
CA GLU A 178 -60.35 -3.35 22.23
C GLU A 178 -59.62 -4.52 22.91
N ASN A 179 -60.23 -5.14 23.92
CA ASN A 179 -59.71 -6.33 24.59
C ASN A 179 -60.20 -7.65 23.96
N THR A 180 -61.00 -7.58 22.90
CA THR A 180 -61.51 -8.76 22.18
C THR A 180 -60.33 -9.57 21.61
N LYS A 181 -60.28 -10.88 21.89
CA LYS A 181 -59.16 -11.77 21.55
C LYS A 181 -59.45 -12.65 20.33
N TYR A 182 -58.49 -12.70 19.42
CA TYR A 182 -58.51 -13.51 18.21
C TYR A 182 -57.36 -14.53 18.21
N GLU A 183 -57.64 -15.79 17.84
CA GLU A 183 -56.67 -16.87 17.61
C GLU A 183 -56.28 -16.91 16.14
N PHE A 184 -54.98 -16.88 15.86
CA PHE A 184 -54.46 -17.09 14.52
C PHE A 184 -53.74 -18.43 14.48
N ILE A 185 -54.22 -19.33 13.62
CA ILE A 185 -53.63 -20.66 13.43
C ILE A 185 -52.81 -20.64 12.16
N PHE A 186 -51.48 -20.65 12.30
CA PHE A 186 -50.59 -20.71 11.15
C PHE A 186 -50.48 -22.17 10.67
N SER A 187 -51.02 -22.45 9.49
CA SER A 187 -50.83 -23.73 8.82
C SER A 187 -49.40 -23.81 8.24
N ARG A 188 -48.88 -25.03 8.03
CA ARG A 188 -47.51 -25.29 7.53
C ARG A 188 -47.16 -24.62 6.19
N ASN A 189 -48.15 -24.07 5.46
CA ASN A 189 -48.00 -23.45 4.14
C ASN A 189 -48.33 -21.95 4.13
N SER A 190 -48.27 -21.26 5.27
CA SER A 190 -48.45 -19.80 5.30
C SER A 190 -47.31 -19.09 4.57
N SER A 191 -47.61 -17.98 3.86
CA SER A 191 -46.60 -17.18 3.14
C SER A 191 -45.44 -16.73 4.04
N PHE A 192 -45.70 -16.63 5.35
CA PHE A 192 -44.71 -16.36 6.39
C PHE A 192 -43.59 -17.41 6.47
N LYS A 193 -43.89 -18.71 6.29
CA LYS A 193 -42.87 -19.77 6.35
C LYS A 193 -42.00 -19.77 5.10
N LEU A 194 -42.61 -19.56 3.93
CA LEU A 194 -41.91 -19.40 2.65
C LEU A 194 -40.99 -18.16 2.67
N SER A 195 -41.48 -17.04 3.21
CA SER A 195 -40.67 -15.82 3.38
C SER A 195 -39.50 -16.02 4.35
N LEU A 196 -39.68 -16.83 5.41
CA LEU A 196 -38.58 -17.16 6.33
C LEU A 196 -37.52 -18.07 5.68
N GLU A 197 -37.95 -19.05 4.88
CA GLU A 197 -37.07 -19.96 4.14
C GLU A 197 -36.26 -19.21 3.07
N GLU A 198 -36.88 -18.28 2.33
CA GLU A 198 -36.19 -17.38 1.39
C GLU A 198 -35.20 -16.45 2.09
N LEU A 199 -35.59 -15.87 3.24
CA LEU A 199 -34.69 -15.04 4.03
C LEU A 199 -33.48 -15.84 4.52
N GLN A 200 -33.69 -17.09 4.95
CA GLN A 200 -32.63 -17.98 5.40
C GLN A 200 -31.69 -18.36 4.25
N ALA A 201 -32.20 -18.60 3.04
CA ALA A 201 -31.39 -18.82 1.85
C ALA A 201 -30.52 -17.60 1.51
N ASN A 202 -31.08 -16.39 1.55
CA ASN A 202 -30.35 -15.15 1.31
C ASN A 202 -29.26 -14.88 2.35
N ILE A 203 -29.53 -15.18 3.63
CA ILE A 203 -28.52 -15.08 4.69
C ILE A 203 -27.37 -16.07 4.44
N GLN A 204 -27.68 -17.29 3.99
CA GLN A 204 -26.65 -18.29 3.71
C GLN A 204 -25.74 -17.88 2.55
N ILE A 205 -26.31 -17.29 1.49
CA ILE A 205 -25.54 -16.71 0.37
C ILE A 205 -24.57 -15.64 0.89
N GLN A 206 -25.04 -14.71 1.72
CA GLN A 206 -24.18 -13.65 2.28
C GLN A 206 -23.08 -14.19 3.21
N ILE A 207 -23.36 -15.27 3.95
CA ILE A 207 -22.35 -15.94 4.78
C ILE A 207 -21.24 -16.52 3.89
N ASP A 208 -21.61 -17.13 2.77
CA ASP A 208 -20.63 -17.74 1.87
C ASP A 208 -19.82 -16.67 1.10
N GLU A 209 -20.44 -15.55 0.72
CA GLU A 209 -19.74 -14.36 0.21
C GLU A 209 -18.73 -13.80 1.22
N CYS A 210 -19.09 -13.76 2.52
CA CYS A 210 -18.17 -13.33 3.57
C CYS A 210 -16.99 -14.29 3.74
N LYS A 211 -17.22 -15.61 3.66
CA LYS A 211 -16.12 -16.60 3.71
C LYS A 211 -15.20 -16.48 2.52
N GLU A 212 -15.74 -16.19 1.33
CA GLU A 212 -14.94 -15.97 0.13
C GLU A 212 -14.09 -14.69 0.26
N ALA A 213 -14.68 -13.59 0.72
CA ALA A 213 -13.96 -12.36 1.01
C ALA A 213 -12.84 -12.58 2.05
N GLN A 214 -13.10 -13.38 3.09
CA GLN A 214 -12.10 -13.74 4.10
C GLN A 214 -10.91 -14.49 3.47
N ARG A 215 -11.18 -15.50 2.61
CA ARG A 215 -10.12 -16.22 1.88
C ARG A 215 -9.29 -15.28 1.00
N ASN A 216 -9.94 -14.38 0.27
CA ASN A 216 -9.27 -13.41 -0.60
C ASN A 216 -8.37 -12.44 0.20
N ILE A 217 -8.80 -12.04 1.41
CA ILE A 217 -7.98 -11.23 2.33
C ILE A 217 -6.77 -12.02 2.82
N GLU A 218 -6.96 -13.29 3.18
CA GLU A 218 -5.89 -14.18 3.66
C GLU A 218 -4.81 -14.39 2.57
N ASP A 219 -5.24 -14.61 1.33
CA ASP A 219 -4.35 -14.75 0.17
C ASP A 219 -3.65 -13.43 -0.16
N SER A 220 -4.36 -12.30 -0.09
CA SER A 220 -3.76 -10.97 -0.27
C SER A 220 -2.70 -10.70 0.80
N LYS A 221 -2.97 -11.06 2.06
CA LYS A 221 -2.01 -10.93 3.18
C LYS A 221 -0.77 -11.78 2.94
N LYS A 222 -0.94 -13.02 2.46
CA LYS A 222 0.18 -13.90 2.11
C LYS A 222 1.03 -13.30 0.98
N THR A 223 0.38 -12.73 -0.03
CA THR A 223 1.04 -12.05 -1.16
C THR A 223 1.80 -10.81 -0.70
N TRP A 224 1.19 -9.97 0.13
CA TRP A 224 1.85 -8.81 0.74
C TRP A 224 3.04 -9.19 1.62
N LYS A 225 2.93 -10.27 2.39
CA LYS A 225 4.05 -10.78 3.19
C LYS A 225 5.23 -11.20 2.31
N GLN A 226 4.96 -11.95 1.23
CA GLN A 226 6.00 -12.34 0.27
C GLN A 226 6.64 -11.14 -0.44
N ALA A 227 5.84 -10.14 -0.82
CA ALA A 227 6.35 -8.91 -1.43
C ALA A 227 7.22 -8.11 -0.44
N SER A 228 6.79 -8.02 0.82
CA SER A 228 7.54 -7.36 1.89
C SER A 228 8.86 -8.08 2.18
N GLU A 229 8.87 -9.41 2.28
CA GLU A 229 10.10 -10.21 2.44
C GLU A 229 11.08 -10.00 1.29
N LYS A 230 10.60 -9.92 0.04
CA LYS A 230 11.43 -9.59 -1.13
C LYS A 230 12.01 -8.18 -1.04
N LEU A 231 11.23 -7.20 -0.64
CA LEU A 231 11.68 -5.81 -0.46
C LEU A 231 12.75 -5.70 0.63
N VAL A 232 12.54 -6.35 1.78
CA VAL A 232 13.53 -6.40 2.87
C VAL A 232 14.83 -7.02 2.37
N ASN A 233 14.77 -8.16 1.66
CA ASN A 233 15.97 -8.78 1.09
C ASN A 233 16.70 -7.90 0.07
N LEU A 234 15.96 -7.15 -0.75
CA LEU A 234 16.56 -6.20 -1.70
C LEU A 234 17.22 -5.02 -0.98
N LEU A 235 16.56 -4.46 0.05
CA LEU A 235 17.12 -3.39 0.86
C LEU A 235 18.40 -3.84 1.58
N SER A 236 18.41 -5.04 2.18
CA SER A 236 19.60 -5.60 2.82
C SER A 236 20.74 -5.86 1.83
N LYS A 237 20.44 -6.26 0.58
CA LYS A 237 21.46 -6.38 -0.48
C LYS A 237 22.05 -5.03 -0.88
N ILE A 238 21.22 -4.00 -1.01
CA ILE A 238 21.69 -2.65 -1.31
C ILE A 238 22.58 -2.14 -0.17
N GLU A 239 22.21 -2.36 1.10
CA GLU A 239 23.04 -1.99 2.25
C GLU A 239 24.39 -2.72 2.28
N THR A 240 24.47 -3.95 1.77
CA THR A 240 25.74 -4.71 1.69
C THR A 240 26.57 -4.42 0.46
N GLU A 241 25.99 -3.91 -0.63
CA GLU A 241 26.73 -3.48 -1.83
C GLU A 241 27.20 -2.02 -1.77
N VAL A 242 26.61 -1.20 -0.89
CA VAL A 242 26.97 0.22 -0.69
C VAL A 242 28.04 0.42 0.40
N LEU A 243 28.34 -0.60 1.20
CA LEU A 243 29.45 -0.66 2.18
C LEU A 243 30.65 -1.43 1.62
#